data_AF-A0A1V6IWS1-F1
#
_entry.id   AF-A0A1V6IWS1-F1
#
_cell.length_a   1.000
_cell.length_b   1.000
_cell.length_c   1.000
_cell.angle_alpha   90.00
_cell.angle_beta   90.00
_cell.angle_gamma   90.00
#
_symmetry.space_group_name_H-M   'P 1'
#
loop_
_entity.id
_entity.type
_entity.pdbx_description
1 polymer ?
#
loop_
_entity_poly.entity_id
_entity_poly.type
_entity_poly.pdbx_seq_one_letter_code
_entity_poly.pdbx_strand_id
1 'polypeptide(L)'
;MFRQFDWWMFSKLDQTLDEVLIPYYNPKENNIANFKPDFIFWMQKNQQYLILFVDPKGTEHADGYRKIDGYSKIFEIGEQKESKKFSYNGLTINTKLLLKPRRGIAEVLENYRKYWFDNFADFADKIS
;
A
#
# COMPACT_ATOMS: atom_id res chain seq x y z
N MET A 1 1.56 17.62 6.71
CA MET A 1 1.41 16.15 6.69
C MET A 1 2.60 15.45 7.34
N PHE A 2 3.75 15.26 6.68
CA PHE A 2 4.83 14.42 7.22
C PHE A 2 5.56 14.94 8.48
N ARG A 3 5.34 16.19 8.90
CA ARG A 3 5.93 16.78 10.12
C ARG A 3 5.48 16.12 11.43
N GLN A 4 4.46 15.25 11.38
CA GLN A 4 3.98 14.50 12.55
C GLN A 4 4.86 13.29 12.92
N PHE A 5 5.78 12.91 12.03
CA PHE A 5 6.73 11.82 12.21
C PHE A 5 8.06 12.38 12.73
N ASP A 6 8.74 11.60 13.56
CA ASP A 6 10.07 11.96 14.07
C ASP A 6 11.08 11.95 12.92
N TRP A 7 10.91 11.02 11.98
CA TRP A 7 11.61 11.02 10.71
C TRP A 7 10.80 10.32 9.61
N TRP A 8 11.10 10.68 8.36
CA TRP A 8 10.56 10.00 7.20
C TRP A 8 11.52 10.08 6.00
N MET A 9 11.41 9.12 5.10
CA MET A 9 12.03 9.15 3.77
C MET A 9 11.15 8.42 2.77
N PHE A 10 11.45 8.55 1.48
CA PHE A 10 10.80 7.74 0.46
C PHE A 10 11.81 7.20 -0.55
N SER A 11 11.50 6.02 -1.05
CA SER A 11 12.20 5.36 -2.14
C SER A 11 11.32 5.41 -3.38
N LYS A 12 11.87 5.85 -4.51
CA LYS A 12 11.29 5.60 -5.82
C LYS A 12 11.87 4.27 -6.32
N LEU A 13 11.01 3.34 -6.71
CA LEU A 13 11.44 2.02 -7.18
C LEU A 13 11.68 2.03 -8.69
N ASP A 14 12.79 1.42 -9.11
CA ASP A 14 13.08 1.08 -10.49
C ASP A 14 12.67 -0.37 -10.75
N GLN A 15 11.74 -0.57 -11.69
CA GLN A 15 11.18 -1.89 -11.97
C GLN A 15 12.19 -2.89 -12.57
N THR A 16 13.35 -2.42 -13.06
CA THR A 16 14.40 -3.25 -13.66
C THR A 16 15.50 -3.63 -12.68
N LEU A 17 15.74 -2.80 -11.67
CA LEU A 17 16.83 -2.99 -10.70
C LEU A 17 16.34 -3.46 -9.34
N ASP A 18 15.16 -3.00 -8.90
CA ASP A 18 14.63 -3.31 -7.58
C ASP A 18 13.76 -4.57 -7.57
N GLU A 19 14.03 -5.45 -6.61
CA GLU A 19 13.33 -6.72 -6.42
C GLU A 19 12.26 -6.66 -5.31
N VAL A 20 11.62 -5.50 -5.14
CA VAL A 20 10.50 -5.36 -4.20
C VAL A 20 9.18 -5.71 -4.89
N LEU A 21 8.69 -6.91 -4.62
CA LEU A 21 7.55 -7.51 -5.31
C LEU A 21 6.48 -7.99 -4.32
N ILE A 22 5.21 -7.72 -4.62
CA ILE A 22 4.06 -8.23 -3.87
C ILE A 22 3.31 -9.24 -4.75
N PRO A 23 3.33 -10.54 -4.45
CA PRO A 23 2.68 -11.54 -5.28
C PRO A 23 1.14 -11.44 -5.20
N TYR A 24 0.48 -11.65 -6.33
CA TYR A 24 -0.98 -11.75 -6.41
C TYR A 24 -1.40 -12.79 -7.45
N TYR A 25 -2.59 -13.39 -7.30
CA TYR A 25 -3.11 -14.35 -8.27
C TYR A 25 -3.71 -13.63 -9.48
N ASN A 26 -3.23 -13.96 -10.69
CA ASN A 26 -3.77 -13.46 -11.95
C ASN A 26 -4.60 -14.55 -12.64
N PRO A 27 -5.95 -14.47 -12.62
CA PRO A 27 -6.81 -15.48 -13.23
C PRO A 27 -6.78 -15.46 -14.76
N LYS A 28 -6.33 -14.37 -15.41
CA LYS A 28 -6.25 -14.30 -16.89
C LYS A 28 -5.20 -15.26 -17.45
N GLU A 29 -4.09 -15.41 -16.73
CA GLU A 29 -2.95 -16.25 -17.11
C GLU A 29 -2.81 -17.48 -16.21
N ASN A 30 -3.69 -17.62 -15.22
CA ASN A 30 -3.68 -18.68 -14.21
C ASN A 30 -2.32 -18.86 -13.52
N ASN A 31 -1.67 -17.75 -13.14
CA ASN A 31 -0.34 -17.73 -12.52
C ASN A 31 -0.28 -16.79 -11.29
N ILE A 32 0.84 -16.84 -10.57
CA ILE A 32 1.18 -15.82 -9.58
C ILE A 32 1.97 -14.73 -10.29
N ALA A 33 1.40 -13.53 -10.36
CA ALA A 33 2.03 -12.35 -10.90
C ALA A 33 2.59 -11.46 -9.77
N ASN A 34 3.48 -10.54 -10.12
CA ASN A 34 4.15 -9.66 -9.17
C ASN A 34 3.69 -8.21 -9.34
N PHE A 35 3.15 -7.64 -8.28
CA PHE A 35 2.88 -6.21 -8.18
C PHE A 35 4.15 -5.48 -7.75
N LYS A 36 4.57 -4.50 -8.55
CA LYS A 36 5.69 -3.59 -8.26
C LYS A 36 5.15 -2.20 -7.94
N PRO A 37 5.18 -1.72 -6.68
CA PRO A 37 4.79 -0.35 -6.37
C PRO A 37 5.79 0.65 -6.97
N ASP A 38 5.36 1.89 -7.20
CA ASP A 38 6.24 2.94 -7.73
C ASP A 38 7.07 3.61 -6.60
N PHE A 39 6.51 3.68 -5.39
CA PHE A 39 7.16 4.29 -4.23
C PHE A 39 6.97 3.48 -2.94
N ILE A 40 7.94 3.61 -2.05
CA ILE A 40 7.82 3.19 -0.65
C ILE A 40 8.13 4.40 0.23
N PHE A 41 7.21 4.72 1.13
CA PHE A 41 7.45 5.68 2.20
C PHE A 41 7.79 4.94 3.48
N TRP A 42 8.82 5.41 4.15
CA TRP A 42 9.31 4.89 5.41
C TRP A 42 9.14 6.01 6.45
N MET A 43 8.35 5.77 7.48
CA MET A 43 7.98 6.81 8.44
C MET A 43 8.02 6.24 9.85
N GLN A 44 8.54 6.99 10.82
CA GLN A 44 8.58 6.57 12.21
C GLN A 44 8.02 7.65 13.14
N LYS A 45 7.27 7.21 14.15
CA LYS A 45 6.84 8.02 15.30
C LYS A 45 6.95 7.19 16.57
N ASN A 46 7.81 7.60 17.49
CA ASN A 46 8.22 6.82 18.65
C ASN A 46 8.71 5.41 18.22
N GLN A 47 8.11 4.35 18.76
CA GLN A 47 8.41 2.95 18.42
C GLN A 47 7.49 2.41 17.30
N GLN A 48 6.62 3.25 16.72
CA GLN A 48 5.76 2.86 15.61
C GLN A 48 6.43 3.19 14.28
N TYR A 49 6.50 2.20 13.40
CA TYR A 49 7.13 2.32 12.09
C TYR A 49 6.11 1.96 11.01
N LEU A 50 5.98 2.81 10.00
CA LEU A 50 5.04 2.63 8.90
C LEU A 50 5.81 2.49 7.58
N ILE A 51 5.64 1.34 6.93
CA ILE A 51 6.03 1.12 5.53
C ILE A 51 4.77 1.31 4.69
N LEU A 52 4.77 2.35 3.86
CA LEU A 52 3.65 2.68 3.00
C LEU A 52 4.03 2.47 1.53
N PHE A 53 3.41 1.48 0.89
CA PHE A 53 3.52 1.27 -0.54
C PHE A 53 2.58 2.22 -1.28
N VAL A 54 3.08 2.91 -2.31
CA VAL A 54 2.28 3.83 -3.13
C VAL A 54 2.46 3.53 -4.61
N ASP A 55 1.35 3.45 -5.33
CA ASP A 55 1.32 3.36 -6.80
C ASP A 55 0.31 4.40 -7.35
N PRO A 56 0.80 5.51 -7.94
CA PRO A 56 -0.05 6.57 -8.48
C PRO A 56 -0.69 6.21 -9.84
N LYS A 57 -0.40 5.02 -10.38
CA LYS A 57 -0.92 4.53 -11.67
C LYS A 57 -1.84 3.32 -11.48
N GLY A 58 -2.40 3.12 -10.28
CA GLY A 58 -3.36 2.07 -9.99
C GLY A 58 -4.55 2.09 -10.96
N THR A 59 -4.91 0.93 -11.50
CA THR A 59 -6.14 0.75 -12.29
C THR A 59 -7.30 0.42 -11.36
N GLU A 60 -8.36 1.23 -11.31
CA GLU A 60 -9.57 0.97 -10.51
C GLU A 60 -10.45 -0.21 -11.01
N HIS A 61 -9.90 -1.07 -11.86
CA HIS A 61 -10.57 -2.25 -12.40
C HIS A 61 -10.12 -3.53 -11.67
N ALA A 62 -10.58 -4.69 -12.16
CA ALA A 62 -10.29 -6.00 -11.59
C ALA A 62 -8.80 -6.25 -11.30
N ASP A 63 -7.89 -5.70 -12.12
CA ASP A 63 -6.46 -5.87 -11.93
C ASP A 63 -5.93 -5.08 -10.70
N GLY A 64 -6.51 -3.91 -10.36
CA GLY A 64 -6.17 -3.18 -9.14
C GLY A 64 -6.65 -3.89 -7.88
N TYR A 65 -7.87 -4.42 -7.89
CA TYR A 65 -8.41 -5.19 -6.76
C TYR A 65 -7.58 -6.44 -6.47
N ARG A 66 -7.12 -7.16 -7.50
CA ARG A 66 -6.25 -8.33 -7.32
C ARG A 66 -4.92 -7.99 -6.66
N LYS A 67 -4.31 -6.85 -7.01
CA LYS A 67 -3.09 -6.37 -6.35
C LYS A 67 -3.33 -6.10 -4.87
N ILE A 68 -4.47 -5.47 -4.54
CA ILE A 68 -4.89 -5.23 -3.15
C ILE A 68 -5.08 -6.55 -2.41
N ASP A 69 -5.74 -7.54 -3.03
CA ASP A 69 -5.96 -8.85 -2.43
C ASP A 69 -4.63 -9.57 -2.14
N GLY A 70 -3.66 -9.48 -3.07
CA GLY A 70 -2.29 -9.99 -2.88
C GLY A 70 -1.57 -9.33 -1.70
N TYR A 71 -1.63 -8.00 -1.61
CA TYR A 71 -1.12 -7.25 -0.45
C TYR A 71 -1.79 -7.69 0.85
N SER A 72 -3.12 -7.71 0.86
CA SER A 72 -3.95 -8.04 2.02
C SER A 72 -3.62 -9.43 2.57
N LYS A 73 -3.41 -10.41 1.69
CA LYS A 73 -3.07 -11.78 2.07
C LYS A 73 -1.76 -11.90 2.86
N ILE A 74 -0.81 -10.99 2.64
CA ILE A 74 0.52 -11.03 3.27
C ILE A 74 0.55 -10.16 4.52
N PHE A 75 -0.08 -8.99 4.43
CA PHE A 75 0.14 -7.87 5.34
C PHE A 75 -1.06 -7.51 6.19
N GLU A 76 -2.21 -8.15 5.99
CA GLU A 76 -3.42 -7.89 6.77
C GLU A 76 -4.00 -9.18 7.38
N ILE A 77 -4.71 -9.04 8.49
CA ILE A 77 -5.33 -10.13 9.23
C ILE A 77 -6.80 -9.82 9.56
N GLY A 78 -7.57 -10.89 9.80
CA GLY A 78 -8.99 -10.79 10.13
C GLY A 78 -9.89 -10.34 8.98
N GLU A 79 -11.19 -10.35 9.21
CA GLU A 79 -12.19 -9.95 8.22
C GLU A 79 -12.17 -8.44 7.95
N GLN A 80 -11.83 -7.65 8.99
CA GLN A 80 -11.69 -6.19 8.89
C GLN A 80 -10.40 -5.74 8.19
N LYS A 81 -9.54 -6.69 7.80
CA LYS A 81 -8.30 -6.43 7.07
C LYS A 81 -7.39 -5.46 7.85
N GLU A 82 -7.15 -5.75 9.12
CA GLU A 82 -6.26 -4.95 9.96
C GLU A 82 -4.80 -5.19 9.56
N SER A 83 -3.96 -4.16 9.60
CA SER A 83 -2.53 -4.32 9.34
C SER A 83 -1.92 -5.29 10.35
N LYS A 84 -1.21 -6.31 9.83
CA LYS A 84 -0.37 -7.17 10.63
C LYS A 84 0.75 -6.34 11.26
N LYS A 85 1.00 -6.59 12.54
CA LYS A 85 2.10 -5.97 13.29
C LYS A 85 3.32 -6.89 13.22
N PHE A 86 4.47 -6.34 12.85
CA PHE A 86 5.75 -7.02 12.87
C PHE A 86 6.65 -6.38 13.91
N SER A 87 7.28 -7.18 14.76
CA SER A 87 8.25 -6.67 15.75
C SER A 87 9.65 -6.84 15.21
N TYR A 88 10.42 -5.75 15.13
CA TYR A 88 11.80 -5.78 14.65
C TYR A 88 12.61 -4.65 15.30
N ASN A 89 13.78 -4.96 15.87
CA ASN A 89 14.67 -3.97 16.52
C ASN A 89 13.97 -3.03 17.51
N GLY A 90 13.02 -3.53 18.29
CA GLY A 90 12.24 -2.72 19.25
C GLY A 90 11.17 -1.83 18.61
N LEU A 91 10.98 -1.89 17.30
CA LEU A 91 9.93 -1.19 16.57
C LEU A 91 8.73 -2.11 16.32
N THR A 92 7.54 -1.52 16.35
CA THR A 92 6.30 -2.11 15.83
C THR A 92 6.10 -1.60 14.41
N ILE A 93 6.31 -2.47 13.43
CA ILE A 93 6.15 -2.18 12.01
C ILE A 93 4.73 -2.52 11.58
N ASN A 94 4.08 -1.54 10.95
CA ASN A 94 2.83 -1.69 10.23
C ASN A 94 3.05 -1.38 8.75
N THR A 95 2.19 -1.93 7.91
CA THR A 95 2.22 -1.70 6.47
C THR A 95 0.90 -1.09 6.01
N LYS A 96 0.97 -0.21 5.01
CA LYS A 96 -0.22 0.29 4.30
C LYS A 96 0.04 0.24 2.78
N LEU A 97 -1.04 0.14 2.01
CA LEU A 97 -1.03 0.27 0.56
C LEU A 97 -1.99 1.38 0.15
N LEU A 98 -1.50 2.34 -0.63
CA LEU A 98 -2.28 3.41 -1.21
C LEU A 98 -2.09 3.48 -2.72
N LEU A 99 -3.20 3.43 -3.45
CA LEU A 99 -3.26 3.53 -4.90
C LEU A 99 -3.93 4.85 -5.28
N LYS A 100 -3.50 5.49 -6.37
CA LYS A 100 -4.22 6.64 -6.93
C LYS A 100 -5.04 6.18 -8.14
N PRO A 101 -6.37 6.38 -8.13
CA PRO A 101 -7.20 6.07 -9.29
C PRO A 101 -6.94 7.08 -10.42
N ARG A 102 -7.11 6.65 -11.67
CA ARG A 102 -6.95 7.54 -12.84
C ARG A 102 -8.17 8.42 -13.06
N ARG A 103 -9.38 7.91 -12.78
CA ARG A 103 -10.65 8.63 -12.99
C ARG A 103 -11.31 9.14 -11.71
N GLY A 104 -10.62 9.02 -10.57
CA GLY A 104 -11.12 9.42 -9.26
C GLY A 104 -11.77 8.26 -8.49
N ILE A 105 -12.09 8.48 -7.21
CA ILE A 105 -12.57 7.44 -6.28
C ILE A 105 -14.04 7.00 -6.55
N ALA A 106 -14.81 7.73 -7.35
CA ALA A 106 -16.24 7.47 -7.55
C ALA A 106 -16.54 6.05 -8.09
N GLU A 107 -15.62 5.47 -8.88
CA GLU A 107 -15.75 4.13 -9.48
C GLU A 107 -15.22 3.00 -8.56
N VAL A 108 -14.71 3.33 -7.37
CA VAL A 108 -14.11 2.37 -6.44
C VAL A 108 -15.18 1.73 -5.55
N LEU A 109 -15.16 0.40 -5.48
CA LEU A 109 -16.00 -0.38 -4.57
C LEU A 109 -15.74 -0.01 -3.11
N GLU A 110 -16.81 0.06 -2.32
CA GLU A 110 -16.75 0.59 -0.94
C GLU A 110 -15.77 -0.17 -0.04
N ASN A 111 -15.75 -1.51 -0.12
CA ASN A 111 -14.84 -2.37 0.62
C ASN A 111 -13.35 -2.18 0.28
N TYR A 112 -13.05 -1.56 -0.86
CA TYR A 112 -11.68 -1.25 -1.28
C TYR A 112 -11.29 0.21 -1.07
N ARG A 113 -12.22 1.13 -0.73
CA ARG A 113 -11.94 2.57 -0.61
C ARG A 113 -10.77 2.92 0.30
N LYS A 114 -10.50 2.13 1.34
CA LYS A 114 -9.38 2.38 2.26
C LYS A 114 -8.01 2.39 1.56
N TYR A 115 -7.85 1.63 0.47
CA TYR A 115 -6.61 1.52 -0.30
C TYR A 115 -6.45 2.57 -1.39
N TRP A 116 -7.43 3.46 -1.59
CA TRP A 116 -7.37 4.49 -2.63
C TRP A 116 -7.37 5.87 -2.01
N PHE A 117 -6.60 6.81 -2.59
CA PHE A 117 -6.64 8.21 -2.19
C PHE A 117 -6.88 9.13 -3.39
N ASP A 118 -7.64 10.21 -3.18
CA ASP A 118 -8.02 11.11 -4.28
C ASP A 118 -7.12 12.34 -4.35
N ASN A 119 -6.81 12.91 -3.19
CA ASN A 119 -6.03 14.14 -3.05
C ASN A 119 -5.09 14.06 -1.83
N PHE A 120 -4.28 15.09 -1.63
CA PHE A 120 -3.28 15.10 -0.55
C PHE A 120 -3.87 15.25 0.85
N ALA A 121 -5.08 15.81 1.01
CA ALA A 121 -5.75 15.84 2.31
C ALA A 121 -6.21 14.44 2.71
N ASP A 122 -6.88 13.74 1.80
CA ASP A 122 -7.28 12.33 1.99
C ASP A 122 -6.06 11.41 2.19
N PHE A 123 -4.97 11.64 1.45
CA PHE A 123 -3.71 10.92 1.70
C PHE A 123 -3.18 11.19 3.11
N ALA A 124 -3.25 12.43 3.62
CA ALA A 124 -2.82 12.78 4.97
C ALA A 124 -3.63 12.05 6.03
N ASP A 125 -4.94 12.01 5.87
CA ASP A 125 -5.85 11.36 6.81
C ASP A 125 -5.59 9.85 6.88
N LYS A 126 -5.28 9.22 5.73
CA LYS A 126 -4.98 7.78 5.67
C LYS A 126 -3.66 7.38 6.32
N ILE A 127 -2.70 8.29 6.44
CA ILE A 127 -1.37 7.99 7.00
C ILE A 127 -1.15 8.53 8.41
N SER A 128 -2.07 9.36 8.91
CA SER A 128 -2.08 9.82 10.30
C SER A 128 -2.51 8.70 11.24
#